data_AF-A0A7W5K9R9-F1
#
_entry.id   AF-A0A7W5K9R9-F1
#
_cell.length_a   1.000
_cell.length_b   1.000
_cell.length_c   1.000
_cell.angle_alpha   90.00
_cell.angle_beta   90.00
_cell.angle_gamma   90.00
#
_symmetry.space_group_name_H-M   'P 1'
#
loop_
_entity.id
_entity.type
_entity.pdbx_description
1 polymer ?
#
loop_
_entity_poly.entity_id
_entity_poly.type
_entity_poly.pdbx_seq_one_letter_code
_entity_poly.pdbx_strand_id
1 'polypeptide(L)'
;MDFMKWLNSLDELLYEVMSWLLFFPLTLWRAIFRPIGIMREIEREAALPDDERYGAVLSPPLFLALALLLGHAVATALGQTDKIIASHHGLADLINDNASALVLRVIVFAAFPLFLAARLVRRRGVKLDRASLQQPFYEQCYPAAVFALGVSVGTSLGIDPHPTARVIGHWLAAVAVVNYWLVGIRWFAGALDVGVMRAAGNVLIGFLEGTVFLIGVGFLFTR
;
A
#
# COMPACT_ATOMS: atom_id res chain seq x y z
N MET A 1 -35.85 -3.52 0.56
CA MET A 1 -34.90 -2.55 1.16
C MET A 1 -35.44 -1.16 0.86
N ASP A 2 -35.68 -0.34 1.88
CA ASP A 2 -36.30 0.97 1.75
C ASP A 2 -35.43 1.94 0.94
N PHE A 3 -36.03 2.58 -0.07
CA PHE A 3 -35.41 3.64 -0.87
C PHE A 3 -34.80 4.76 0.00
N MET A 4 -35.42 5.06 1.15
CA MET A 4 -34.91 6.01 2.13
C MET A 4 -33.61 5.56 2.81
N LYS A 5 -33.44 4.26 3.07
CA LYS A 5 -32.17 3.72 3.59
C LYS A 5 -31.06 3.78 2.54
N TRP A 6 -31.42 3.59 1.27
CA TRP A 6 -30.47 3.73 0.16
C TRP A 6 -30.00 5.18 -0.02
N LEU A 7 -30.91 6.15 0.02
CA LEU A 7 -30.56 7.57 -0.03
C LEU A 7 -29.66 7.99 1.16
N ASN A 8 -30.00 7.58 2.38
CA ASN A 8 -29.16 7.89 3.54
C ASN A 8 -27.75 7.27 3.42
N SER A 9 -27.65 6.05 2.88
CA SER A 9 -26.34 5.43 2.64
C SER A 9 -25.53 6.14 1.54
N LEU A 10 -26.20 6.78 0.57
CA LEU A 10 -25.53 7.61 -0.43
C LEU A 10 -25.03 8.91 0.18
N ASP A 11 -25.81 9.58 1.02
CA ASP A 11 -25.37 10.80 1.70
C ASP A 11 -24.16 10.54 2.61
N GLU A 12 -24.18 9.42 3.34
CA GLU A 12 -23.05 8.97 4.16
C GLU A 12 -21.81 8.66 3.31
N LEU A 13 -21.98 7.93 2.20
CA LEU A 13 -20.89 7.63 1.27
C LEU A 13 -20.35 8.89 0.58
N LEU A 14 -21.21 9.83 0.21
CA LEU A 14 -20.80 11.12 -0.37
C LEU A 14 -20.00 11.93 0.64
N TYR A 15 -20.47 12.02 1.89
CA TYR A 15 -19.73 12.67 2.96
C TYR A 15 -18.36 12.01 3.16
N GLU A 16 -18.33 10.67 3.20
CA GLU A 16 -17.10 9.89 3.33
C GLU A 16 -16.13 10.18 2.19
N VAL A 17 -16.57 10.11 0.93
CA VAL A 17 -15.73 10.41 -0.25
C VAL A 17 -15.25 11.85 -0.26
N MET A 18 -16.10 12.81 0.11
CA MET A 18 -15.71 14.22 0.22
C MET A 18 -14.67 14.44 1.32
N SER A 19 -14.79 13.70 2.44
CA SER A 19 -13.79 13.74 3.51
C SER A 19 -12.43 13.23 3.04
N TRP A 20 -12.39 12.22 2.15
CA TRP A 20 -11.14 11.67 1.62
C TRP A 20 -10.31 12.73 0.88
N LEU A 21 -10.93 13.73 0.25
CA LEU A 21 -10.20 14.82 -0.41
C LEU A 21 -9.31 15.62 0.56
N LEU A 22 -9.70 15.70 1.83
CA LEU A 22 -8.93 16.36 2.89
C LEU A 22 -8.04 15.36 3.62
N PHE A 23 -8.59 14.20 4.00
CA PHE A 23 -7.87 13.22 4.81
C PHE A 23 -6.78 12.49 4.02
N PHE A 24 -6.94 12.27 2.72
CA PHE A 24 -5.89 11.66 1.89
C PHE A 24 -4.59 12.47 1.89
N PRO A 25 -4.56 13.76 1.47
CA PRO A 25 -3.31 14.53 1.45
C PRO A 25 -2.72 14.71 2.85
N LEU A 26 -3.55 14.87 3.89
CA LEU A 26 -3.08 14.96 5.28
C LEU A 26 -2.43 13.65 5.74
N THR A 27 -3.07 12.51 5.47
CA THR A 27 -2.55 11.18 5.78
C THR A 27 -1.27 10.91 5.01
N LEU A 28 -1.23 11.25 3.72
CA LEU A 28 -0.05 11.10 2.87
C LEU A 28 1.12 11.94 3.37
N TRP A 29 0.88 13.20 3.73
CA TRP A 29 1.89 14.06 4.32
C TRP A 29 2.47 13.46 5.61
N ARG A 30 1.61 13.00 6.52
CA ARG A 30 2.04 12.33 7.76
C ARG A 30 2.81 11.03 7.47
N ALA A 31 2.36 10.22 6.53
CA ALA A 31 3.02 8.97 6.16
C ALA A 31 4.41 9.21 5.54
N ILE A 32 4.60 10.29 4.77
CA ILE A 32 5.88 10.65 4.17
C ILE A 32 6.86 11.18 5.24
N PHE A 33 6.43 12.15 6.05
CA PHE A 33 7.34 12.88 6.95
C PHE A 33 7.42 12.31 8.37
N ARG A 34 6.40 11.59 8.83
CA ARG A 34 6.33 11.00 10.18
C ARG A 34 5.80 9.54 10.14
N PRO A 35 6.39 8.64 9.32
CA PRO A 35 5.90 7.28 9.13
C PRO A 35 5.76 6.48 10.44
N ILE A 36 6.77 6.54 11.33
CA ILE A 36 6.70 5.84 12.62
C ILE A 36 5.68 6.49 13.57
N GLY A 37 5.43 7.79 13.41
CA GLY A 37 4.43 8.51 14.21
C GLY A 37 3.02 8.00 13.93
N ILE A 38 2.65 7.95 12.64
CA ILE A 38 1.33 7.47 12.24
C ILE A 38 1.13 5.98 12.56
N MET A 39 2.17 5.15 12.43
CA MET A 39 2.09 3.73 12.83
C MET A 39 1.79 3.55 14.32
N ARG A 40 2.39 4.38 15.18
CA ARG A 40 2.11 4.36 16.64
C ARG A 40 0.76 4.97 16.99
N GLU A 41 0.29 5.95 16.20
CA GLU A 41 -1.04 6.56 16.35
C GLU A 41 -2.11 5.49 16.12
N ILE A 42 -2.03 4.75 15.01
CA ILE A 42 -3.02 3.71 14.72
C ILE A 42 -2.95 2.49 15.65
N GLU A 43 -1.79 2.22 16.24
CA GLU A 43 -1.66 1.19 17.30
C GLU A 43 -2.47 1.55 18.54
N ARG A 44 -2.58 2.85 18.85
CA ARG A 44 -3.44 3.34 19.92
C ARG A 44 -4.90 3.35 19.49
N GLU A 45 -5.19 3.74 18.25
CA GLU A 45 -6.55 3.74 17.72
C GLU A 45 -7.14 2.33 17.63
N ALA A 46 -6.33 1.29 17.44
CA ALA A 46 -6.80 -0.09 17.42
C ALA A 46 -7.45 -0.54 18.75
N ALA A 47 -7.17 0.16 19.85
CA ALA A 47 -7.83 -0.08 21.14
C ALA A 47 -9.18 0.65 21.29
N LEU A 48 -9.51 1.56 20.37
CA LEU A 48 -10.78 2.30 20.38
C LEU A 48 -11.95 1.45 19.84
N PRO A 49 -13.20 1.80 20.21
CA PRO A 49 -14.41 1.29 19.55
C PRO A 49 -14.38 1.51 18.03
N ASP A 50 -14.99 0.59 17.26
CA ASP A 50 -14.90 0.60 15.79
C ASP A 50 -15.37 1.91 15.13
N ASP A 51 -16.34 2.59 15.74
CA ASP A 51 -16.90 3.87 15.29
C ASP A 51 -16.00 5.08 15.58
N GLU A 52 -15.01 4.93 16.48
CA GLU A 52 -14.06 5.98 16.84
C GLU A 52 -12.68 5.78 16.17
N ARG A 53 -12.46 4.65 15.48
CA ARG A 53 -11.19 4.35 14.80
C ARG A 53 -10.99 5.24 13.59
N TYR A 54 -9.76 5.68 13.36
CA TYR A 54 -9.37 6.42 12.16
C TYR A 54 -10.13 7.74 11.97
N GLY A 55 -10.62 8.37 13.05
CA GLY A 55 -11.31 9.66 12.93
C GLY A 55 -10.43 10.80 12.38
N ALA A 56 -9.10 10.67 12.49
CA ALA A 56 -8.14 11.69 12.07
C ALA A 56 -7.30 11.31 10.83
N VAL A 57 -7.41 10.07 10.34
CA VAL A 57 -6.63 9.52 9.23
C VAL A 57 -7.47 8.55 8.41
N LEU A 58 -7.12 8.30 7.15
CA LEU A 58 -7.80 7.25 6.39
C LEU A 58 -7.51 5.87 6.97
N SER A 59 -8.50 4.96 6.89
CA SER A 59 -8.28 3.56 7.28
C SER A 59 -7.13 2.95 6.47
N PRO A 60 -6.31 2.06 7.05
CA PRO A 60 -5.03 1.70 6.45
C PRO A 60 -5.16 1.03 5.06
N PRO A 61 -6.04 0.04 4.86
CA PRO A 61 -6.24 -0.56 3.54
C PRO A 61 -6.81 0.42 2.50
N LEU A 62 -7.71 1.31 2.93
CA LEU A 62 -8.30 2.34 2.06
C LEU A 62 -7.23 3.34 1.60
N PHE A 63 -6.36 3.78 2.51
CA PHE A 63 -5.27 4.68 2.17
C PHE A 63 -4.33 4.10 1.10
N LEU A 64 -3.98 2.81 1.23
CA LEU A 64 -3.20 2.09 0.23
C LEU A 64 -3.94 2.01 -1.12
N ALA A 65 -5.23 1.68 -1.10
CA ALA A 65 -6.05 1.61 -2.31
C ALA A 65 -6.13 2.97 -3.03
N LEU A 66 -6.36 4.07 -2.29
CA LEU A 66 -6.40 5.42 -2.84
C LEU A 66 -5.03 5.87 -3.38
N ALA A 67 -3.92 5.49 -2.74
CA ALA A 67 -2.58 5.76 -3.23
C ALA A 67 -2.30 5.07 -4.58
N LEU A 68 -2.76 3.82 -4.74
CA LEU A 68 -2.67 3.10 -6.00
C LEU A 68 -3.59 3.67 -7.08
N LEU A 69 -4.82 4.06 -6.70
CA LEU A 69 -5.76 4.73 -7.60
C LEU A 69 -5.16 6.04 -8.13
N LEU A 70 -4.53 6.84 -7.26
CA LEU A 70 -3.83 8.06 -7.66
C LEU A 70 -2.64 7.77 -8.59
N GLY A 71 -1.84 6.75 -8.27
CA GLY A 71 -0.76 6.31 -9.14
C GLY A 71 -1.24 5.90 -10.54
N HIS A 72 -2.37 5.18 -10.61
CA HIS A 72 -3.01 4.83 -11.86
C HIS A 72 -3.55 6.06 -12.61
N ALA A 73 -4.21 6.99 -11.90
CA ALA A 73 -4.70 8.23 -12.51
C ALA A 73 -3.57 9.07 -13.14
N VAL A 74 -2.39 9.11 -12.50
CA VAL A 74 -1.19 9.75 -13.08
C VAL A 74 -0.72 9.03 -14.34
N ALA A 75 -0.64 7.70 -14.33
CA ALA A 75 -0.27 6.92 -15.52
C ALA A 75 -1.23 7.19 -16.70
N THR A 76 -2.55 7.19 -16.44
CA THR A 76 -3.58 7.49 -17.43
C THR A 76 -3.46 8.92 -17.95
N ALA A 77 -3.19 9.90 -17.08
CA ALA A 77 -2.98 11.30 -17.50
C ALA A 77 -1.73 11.47 -18.38
N LEU A 78 -0.72 10.59 -18.22
CA LEU A 78 0.46 10.49 -19.10
C LEU A 78 0.19 9.69 -20.39
N GLY A 79 -1.05 9.29 -20.65
CA GLY A 79 -1.44 8.53 -21.85
C GLY A 79 -0.97 7.07 -21.85
N GLN A 80 -0.64 6.52 -20.67
CA GLN A 80 -0.15 5.15 -20.56
C GLN A 80 -1.33 4.18 -20.50
N THR A 81 -1.27 3.13 -21.32
CA THR A 81 -2.24 2.03 -21.29
C THR A 81 -1.68 0.87 -20.48
N ASP A 82 -2.54 0.24 -19.67
CA ASP A 82 -2.17 -0.91 -18.86
C ASP A 82 -1.90 -2.11 -19.77
N LYS A 83 -0.62 -2.40 -20.01
CA LYS A 83 -0.17 -3.53 -20.84
C LYS A 83 -0.68 -4.89 -20.37
N ILE A 84 -1.06 -5.00 -19.10
CA ILE A 84 -1.68 -6.20 -18.50
C ILE A 84 -3.10 -6.43 -19.04
N ILE A 85 -3.84 -5.36 -19.35
CA ILE A 85 -5.19 -5.46 -19.95
C ILE A 85 -5.09 -5.89 -21.43
N ALA A 86 -3.96 -5.62 -22.08
CA ALA A 86 -3.72 -6.02 -23.47
C ALA A 86 -3.26 -7.48 -23.64
N SER A 87 -2.96 -8.19 -22.55
CA SER A 87 -2.51 -9.59 -22.59
C SER A 87 -3.67 -10.56 -22.31
N HIS A 88 -3.95 -11.48 -23.22
CA HIS A 88 -4.97 -12.53 -23.07
C HIS A 88 -4.37 -13.92 -22.73
N HIS A 89 -3.28 -13.97 -21.96
CA HIS A 89 -2.63 -15.23 -21.59
C HIS A 89 -2.80 -15.50 -20.09
N GLY A 90 -3.11 -16.74 -19.71
CA GLY A 90 -3.24 -17.14 -18.31
C GLY A 90 -4.34 -16.43 -17.54
N LEU A 91 -4.02 -16.06 -16.28
CA LEU A 91 -4.93 -15.27 -15.43
C LEU A 91 -5.17 -13.85 -15.96
N ALA A 92 -4.48 -13.40 -17.02
CA ALA A 92 -4.70 -12.07 -17.58
C ALA A 92 -6.09 -11.90 -18.20
N ASP A 93 -6.75 -13.01 -18.58
CA ASP A 93 -8.14 -13.02 -19.05
C ASP A 93 -9.18 -12.73 -17.93
N LEU A 94 -8.73 -12.69 -16.67
CA LEU A 94 -9.52 -12.17 -15.55
C LEU A 94 -9.36 -10.65 -15.36
N ILE A 95 -8.44 -10.02 -16.12
CA ILE A 95 -8.14 -8.58 -16.06
C ILE A 95 -8.60 -7.92 -17.36
N ASN A 96 -9.90 -7.72 -17.44
CA ASN A 96 -10.56 -7.22 -18.66
C ASN A 96 -10.86 -5.72 -18.62
N ASP A 97 -10.63 -5.08 -17.48
CA ASP A 97 -10.93 -3.67 -17.26
C ASP A 97 -9.97 -3.01 -16.27
N ASN A 98 -10.02 -1.67 -16.18
CA ASN A 98 -9.16 -0.92 -15.27
C ASN A 98 -9.42 -1.27 -13.80
N ALA A 99 -10.65 -1.69 -13.45
CA ALA A 99 -11.02 -2.05 -12.09
C ALA A 99 -10.32 -3.34 -11.64
N SER A 100 -10.36 -4.40 -12.44
CA SER A 100 -9.64 -5.66 -12.19
C SER A 100 -8.12 -5.46 -12.18
N ALA A 101 -7.58 -4.58 -13.03
CA ALA A 101 -6.16 -4.22 -13.01
C ALA A 101 -5.76 -3.49 -11.71
N LEU A 102 -6.62 -2.59 -11.23
CA LEU A 102 -6.43 -1.91 -9.95
C LEU A 102 -6.49 -2.90 -8.78
N VAL A 103 -7.45 -3.83 -8.78
CA VAL A 103 -7.55 -4.88 -7.75
C VAL A 103 -6.29 -5.74 -7.72
N LEU A 104 -5.76 -6.15 -8.89
CA LEU A 104 -4.49 -6.86 -8.96
C LEU A 104 -3.37 -6.04 -8.32
N ARG A 105 -3.26 -4.74 -8.65
CA ARG A 105 -2.24 -3.86 -8.05
C ARG A 105 -2.40 -3.79 -6.53
N VAL A 106 -3.62 -3.67 -6.02
CA VAL A 106 -3.88 -3.67 -4.57
C VAL A 106 -3.41 -4.98 -3.94
N ILE A 107 -3.74 -6.13 -4.51
CA ILE A 107 -3.29 -7.44 -4.00
C ILE A 107 -1.77 -7.54 -4.01
N VAL A 108 -1.14 -7.15 -5.12
CA VAL A 108 0.31 -7.19 -5.31
C VAL A 108 1.04 -6.28 -4.30
N PHE A 109 0.59 -5.03 -4.16
CA PHE A 109 1.23 -4.08 -3.25
C PHE A 109 0.89 -4.36 -1.79
N ALA A 110 -0.29 -4.92 -1.48
CA ALA A 110 -0.67 -5.37 -0.13
C ALA A 110 0.09 -6.62 0.32
N ALA A 111 0.70 -7.38 -0.60
CA ALA A 111 1.55 -8.51 -0.25
C ALA A 111 2.76 -8.06 0.59
N PHE A 112 3.41 -6.95 0.25
CA PHE A 112 4.56 -6.44 1.00
C PHE A 112 4.27 -6.14 2.48
N PRO A 113 3.26 -5.32 2.83
CA PRO A 113 2.90 -5.08 4.23
C PRO A 113 2.45 -6.38 4.91
N LEU A 114 1.79 -7.30 4.20
CA LEU A 114 1.37 -8.59 4.74
C LEU A 114 2.56 -9.48 5.13
N PHE A 115 3.58 -9.62 4.26
CA PHE A 115 4.77 -10.43 4.55
C PHE A 115 5.61 -9.82 5.67
N LEU A 116 5.77 -8.50 5.70
CA LEU A 116 6.47 -7.82 6.80
C LEU A 116 5.71 -7.99 8.14
N ALA A 117 4.38 -7.86 8.12
CA ALA A 117 3.52 -8.10 9.28
C ALA A 117 3.63 -9.54 9.78
N ALA A 118 3.46 -10.52 8.90
CA ALA A 118 3.56 -11.95 9.25
C ALA A 118 4.94 -12.28 9.82
N ARG A 119 5.99 -11.68 9.25
CA ARG A 119 7.35 -11.86 9.74
C ARG A 119 7.56 -11.23 11.11
N LEU A 120 7.00 -10.06 11.38
CA LEU A 120 7.04 -9.47 12.72
C LEU A 120 6.37 -10.38 13.75
N VAL A 121 5.17 -10.88 13.45
CA VAL A 121 4.42 -11.78 14.34
C VAL A 121 5.21 -13.05 14.66
N ARG A 122 5.77 -13.70 13.63
CA ARG A 122 6.63 -14.89 13.80
C ARG A 122 7.86 -14.58 14.66
N ARG A 123 8.47 -13.40 14.50
CA ARG A 123 9.66 -13.00 15.26
C ARG A 123 9.36 -12.59 16.70
N ARG A 124 8.13 -12.16 16.99
CA ARG A 124 7.64 -11.97 18.35
C ARG A 124 7.34 -13.29 19.08
N GLY A 125 7.39 -14.44 18.38
CA GLY A 125 7.05 -15.74 18.95
C GLY A 125 5.55 -15.91 19.21
N VAL A 126 4.70 -15.06 18.61
CA VAL A 126 3.24 -15.14 18.73
C VAL A 126 2.71 -16.04 17.62
N LYS A 127 1.64 -16.79 17.91
CA LYS A 127 0.94 -17.61 16.92
C LYS A 127 0.43 -16.72 15.80
N LEU A 128 0.71 -17.10 14.55
CA LEU A 128 0.18 -16.41 13.38
C LEU A 128 -1.31 -16.74 13.21
N ASP A 129 -2.16 -15.74 13.48
CA ASP A 129 -3.61 -15.79 13.26
C ASP A 129 -4.12 -14.41 12.83
N ARG A 130 -5.43 -14.31 12.53
CA ARG A 130 -6.03 -13.07 12.04
C ARG A 130 -5.87 -11.91 13.03
N ALA A 131 -6.00 -12.17 14.33
CA ALA A 131 -5.97 -11.15 15.37
C ALA A 131 -4.54 -10.60 15.56
N SER A 132 -3.55 -11.49 15.63
CA SER A 132 -2.14 -11.11 15.77
C SER A 132 -1.58 -10.42 14.52
N LEU A 133 -2.14 -10.69 13.33
CA LEU A 133 -1.68 -10.14 12.06
C LEU A 133 -2.29 -8.78 11.72
N GLN A 134 -3.54 -8.54 12.11
CA GLN A 134 -4.30 -7.36 11.70
C GLN A 134 -3.57 -6.06 12.03
N GLN A 135 -3.11 -5.92 13.28
CA GLN A 135 -2.45 -4.70 13.74
C GLN A 135 -1.12 -4.43 13.02
N PRO A 136 -0.15 -5.38 12.97
CA PRO A 136 1.07 -5.20 12.19
C PRO A 136 0.84 -4.95 10.69
N PHE A 137 -0.19 -5.55 10.11
CA PHE A 137 -0.55 -5.33 8.70
C PHE A 137 -1.03 -3.88 8.49
N TYR A 138 -1.91 -3.40 9.36
CA TYR A 138 -2.44 -2.04 9.31
C TYR A 138 -1.35 -0.98 9.47
N GLU A 139 -0.39 -1.22 10.37
CA GLU A 139 0.78 -0.36 10.53
C GLU A 139 1.59 -0.27 9.23
N GLN A 140 1.79 -1.39 8.56
CA GLN A 140 2.57 -1.45 7.33
C GLN A 140 1.85 -0.85 6.11
N CYS A 141 0.52 -0.75 6.11
CA CYS A 141 -0.23 -0.18 5.00
C CYS A 141 0.11 1.30 4.72
N TYR A 142 0.41 2.11 5.73
CA TYR A 142 0.78 3.52 5.53
C TYR A 142 2.10 3.72 4.78
N PRO A 143 3.23 3.14 5.22
CA PRO A 143 4.47 3.24 4.46
C PRO A 143 4.40 2.46 3.15
N ALA A 144 3.62 1.37 3.07
CA ALA A 144 3.38 0.67 1.81
C ALA A 144 2.61 1.53 0.80
N ALA A 145 1.69 2.40 1.24
CA ALA A 145 0.99 3.32 0.36
C ALA A 145 1.92 4.39 -0.24
N VAL A 146 2.84 4.95 0.55
CA VAL A 146 3.87 5.88 0.06
C VAL A 146 4.79 5.19 -0.95
N PHE A 147 5.22 3.97 -0.63
CA PHE A 147 5.98 3.11 -1.52
C PHE A 147 5.24 2.86 -2.84
N ALA A 148 3.98 2.43 -2.75
CA ALA A 148 3.16 2.08 -3.90
C ALA A 148 2.93 3.28 -4.83
N LEU A 149 2.59 4.44 -4.27
CA LEU A 149 2.43 5.68 -5.03
C LEU A 149 3.74 6.11 -5.69
N GLY A 150 4.84 6.15 -4.91
CA GLY A 150 6.15 6.58 -5.40
C GLY A 150 6.70 5.67 -6.50
N VAL A 151 6.56 4.35 -6.35
CA VAL A 151 6.93 3.40 -7.41
C VAL A 151 6.02 3.57 -8.62
N SER A 152 4.69 3.65 -8.45
CA SER A 152 3.75 3.75 -9.57
C SER A 152 3.98 5.02 -10.41
N VAL A 153 4.11 6.18 -9.75
CA VAL A 153 4.41 7.45 -10.43
C VAL A 153 5.82 7.45 -11.00
N GLY A 154 6.80 6.94 -10.23
CA GLY A 154 8.19 6.87 -10.66
C GLY A 154 8.39 5.99 -11.90
N THR A 155 7.74 4.83 -11.97
CA THR A 155 7.78 3.96 -13.16
C THR A 155 7.08 4.59 -14.34
N SER A 156 5.96 5.29 -14.11
CA SER A 156 5.22 5.98 -15.17
C SER A 156 6.09 7.07 -15.79
N LEU A 157 6.73 7.92 -14.98
CA LEU A 157 7.68 8.93 -15.46
C LEU A 157 8.96 8.30 -16.05
N GLY A 158 9.40 7.16 -15.53
CA GLY A 158 10.60 6.45 -15.97
C GLY A 158 10.52 5.90 -17.40
N ILE A 159 9.32 5.67 -17.92
CA ILE A 159 9.11 5.25 -19.32
C ILE A 159 8.75 6.41 -20.25
N ASP A 160 8.70 7.64 -19.74
CA ASP A 160 8.38 8.82 -20.51
C ASP A 160 9.47 9.11 -21.59
N PRO A 161 9.08 9.62 -22.78
CA PRO A 161 10.03 10.01 -23.82
C PRO A 161 10.99 11.12 -23.37
N HIS A 162 10.55 12.02 -22.50
CA HIS A 162 11.33 13.19 -22.08
C HIS A 162 12.48 12.78 -21.14
N PRO A 163 13.75 13.09 -21.47
CA PRO A 163 14.91 12.62 -20.70
C PRO A 163 14.91 13.05 -19.23
N THR A 164 14.44 14.26 -18.92
CA THR A 164 14.39 14.74 -17.53
C THR A 164 13.31 14.03 -16.73
N ALA A 165 12.11 13.81 -17.31
CA ALA A 165 11.02 13.08 -16.67
C ALA A 165 11.45 11.65 -16.35
N ARG A 166 12.16 11.02 -17.30
CA ARG A 166 12.77 9.70 -17.13
C ARG A 166 13.70 9.63 -15.93
N VAL A 167 14.67 10.55 -15.83
CA VAL A 167 15.62 10.56 -14.71
C VAL A 167 14.91 10.80 -13.39
N ILE A 168 13.98 11.76 -13.33
CA ILE A 168 13.17 12.05 -12.15
C ILE A 168 12.37 10.80 -11.73
N GLY A 169 11.76 10.09 -12.68
CA GLY A 169 10.97 8.89 -12.43
C GLY A 169 11.79 7.76 -11.79
N HIS A 170 12.97 7.48 -12.33
CA HIS A 170 13.87 6.45 -11.76
C HIS A 170 14.32 6.81 -10.34
N TRP A 171 14.68 8.08 -10.09
CA TRP A 171 15.04 8.55 -8.76
C TRP A 171 13.85 8.47 -7.79
N LEU A 172 12.65 8.85 -8.22
CA LEU A 172 11.44 8.77 -7.40
C LEU A 172 11.14 7.33 -6.99
N ALA A 173 11.19 6.39 -7.93
CA ALA A 173 11.00 4.97 -7.64
C ALA A 173 12.07 4.42 -6.68
N ALA A 174 13.35 4.75 -6.91
CA ALA A 174 14.44 4.34 -6.04
C ALA A 174 14.31 4.90 -4.62
N VAL A 175 13.98 6.19 -4.49
CA VAL A 175 13.73 6.85 -3.20
C VAL A 175 12.54 6.21 -2.48
N ALA A 176 11.46 5.86 -3.19
CA ALA A 176 10.31 5.18 -2.59
C ALA A 176 10.67 3.81 -2.01
N VAL A 177 11.45 3.01 -2.75
CA VAL A 177 11.96 1.70 -2.27
C VAL A 177 12.84 1.88 -1.04
N VAL A 178 13.81 2.79 -1.10
CA VAL A 178 14.74 3.05 0.01
C VAL A 178 14.00 3.60 1.23
N ASN A 179 13.04 4.51 1.03
CA ASN A 179 12.20 5.03 2.11
C ASN A 179 11.46 3.89 2.81
N TYR A 180 10.78 3.03 2.06
CA TYR A 180 10.02 1.93 2.63
C TYR A 180 10.91 0.96 3.41
N TRP A 181 12.09 0.65 2.87
CA TRP A 181 13.07 -0.18 3.54
C TRP A 181 13.56 0.44 4.86
N LEU A 182 13.92 1.72 4.84
CA LEU A 182 14.39 2.46 6.01
C LEU A 182 13.31 2.64 7.09
N VAL A 183 12.04 2.81 6.69
CA VAL A 183 10.91 2.84 7.63
C VAL A 183 10.70 1.45 8.23
N GLY A 184 10.72 0.39 7.41
CA GLY A 184 10.63 -0.98 7.87
C GLY A 184 11.72 -1.32 8.89
N ILE A 185 12.97 -0.87 8.68
CA ILE A 185 14.07 -1.08 9.62
C ILE A 185 13.78 -0.44 10.97
N ARG A 186 13.35 0.82 10.97
CA ARG A 186 13.02 1.55 12.20
C ARG A 186 11.84 0.92 12.93
N TRP A 187 10.83 0.48 12.18
CA TRP A 187 9.68 -0.21 12.73
C TRP A 187 10.08 -1.54 13.37
N PHE A 188 10.80 -2.43 12.66
CA PHE A 188 11.26 -3.70 13.22
C PHE A 188 12.19 -3.51 14.43
N ALA A 189 13.08 -2.51 14.39
CA ALA A 189 13.97 -2.22 15.50
C ALA A 189 13.18 -1.84 16.76
N GLY A 190 12.17 -0.96 16.63
CA GLY A 190 11.32 -0.58 17.75
C GLY A 190 10.34 -1.67 18.18
N ALA A 191 9.78 -2.43 17.24
CA ALA A 191 8.74 -3.42 17.48
C ALA A 191 9.25 -4.74 18.07
N LEU A 192 10.54 -5.05 17.91
CA LEU A 192 11.22 -6.24 18.46
C LEU A 192 12.31 -5.91 19.49
N ASP A 193 12.59 -4.62 19.73
CA ASP A 193 13.71 -4.15 20.55
C ASP A 193 15.06 -4.78 20.12
N VAL A 194 15.33 -4.76 18.82
CA VAL A 194 16.55 -5.34 18.23
C VAL A 194 17.43 -4.27 17.58
N GLY A 195 18.73 -4.54 17.53
CA GLY A 195 19.68 -3.70 16.81
C GLY A 195 19.36 -3.55 15.32
N VAL A 196 19.72 -2.40 14.75
CA VAL A 196 19.42 -1.98 13.36
C VAL A 196 19.80 -3.05 12.33
N MET A 197 20.93 -3.74 12.50
CA MET A 197 21.39 -4.78 11.58
C MET A 197 20.45 -5.99 11.54
N ARG A 198 19.96 -6.43 12.70
CA ARG A 198 18.99 -7.54 12.78
C ARG A 198 17.64 -7.12 12.21
N ALA A 199 17.22 -5.88 12.46
CA ALA A 199 16.02 -5.31 11.85
C ALA A 199 16.13 -5.28 10.31
N ALA A 200 17.26 -4.80 9.77
CA ALA A 200 17.53 -4.78 8.33
C ALA A 200 17.47 -6.17 7.70
N GLY A 201 18.06 -7.19 8.33
CA GLY A 201 17.95 -8.57 7.86
C GLY A 201 16.51 -9.07 7.85
N ASN A 202 15.70 -8.75 8.88
CA ASN A 202 14.29 -9.15 8.91
C ASN A 202 13.47 -8.48 7.80
N VAL A 203 13.67 -7.18 7.60
CA VAL A 203 12.97 -6.43 6.56
C VAL A 203 13.37 -6.92 5.18
N LEU A 204 14.67 -7.13 4.94
CA LEU A 204 15.17 -7.65 3.66
C LEU A 204 14.50 -8.99 3.33
N ILE A 205 14.42 -9.91 4.29
CA ILE A 205 13.77 -11.21 4.06
C ILE A 205 12.26 -11.03 3.79
N GLY A 206 11.57 -10.13 4.51
CA GLY A 206 10.15 -9.85 4.24
C GLY A 206 9.92 -9.24 2.85
N PHE A 207 10.82 -8.38 2.39
CA PHE A 207 10.82 -7.86 1.01
C PHE A 207 11.04 -8.98 -0.01
N LEU A 208 12.01 -9.87 0.23
CA LEU A 208 12.27 -11.01 -0.65
C LEU A 208 11.06 -11.96 -0.70
N GLU A 209 10.41 -12.24 0.43
CA GLU A 209 9.16 -13.03 0.49
C GLU A 209 8.07 -12.37 -0.40
N GLY A 210 7.88 -11.06 -0.28
CA GLY A 210 6.95 -10.30 -1.13
C GLY A 210 7.33 -10.28 -2.62
N THR A 211 8.61 -10.14 -2.94
CA THR A 211 9.10 -10.19 -4.33
C THR A 211 8.95 -11.57 -4.94
N VAL A 212 9.22 -12.65 -4.20
CA VAL A 212 9.00 -14.02 -4.67
C VAL A 212 7.52 -14.28 -4.91
N PHE A 213 6.65 -13.79 -4.03
CA PHE A 213 5.20 -13.85 -4.25
C PHE A 213 4.80 -13.10 -5.52
N LEU A 214 5.29 -11.87 -5.73
CA LEU A 214 5.05 -11.10 -6.95
C LEU A 214 5.47 -11.87 -8.21
N ILE A 215 6.68 -12.45 -8.21
CA ILE A 215 7.20 -13.23 -9.35
C ILE A 215 6.31 -14.46 -9.58
N GLY A 216 5.89 -15.14 -8.51
CA GLY A 216 4.97 -16.27 -8.60
C GLY A 216 3.62 -15.89 -9.21
N VAL A 217 3.04 -14.76 -8.77
CA VAL A 217 1.82 -14.20 -9.36
C VAL A 217 2.06 -13.87 -10.83
N GLY A 218 3.11 -13.12 -11.17
CA GLY A 218 3.43 -12.76 -12.56
C GLY A 218 3.66 -13.97 -13.48
N PHE A 219 4.21 -15.06 -12.96
CA PHE A 219 4.34 -16.31 -13.71
C PHE A 219 2.98 -16.93 -14.08
N LEU A 220 1.98 -16.81 -13.20
CA LEU A 220 0.60 -17.26 -13.49
C LEU A 220 -0.13 -16.38 -14.54
N PHE A 221 0.34 -15.15 -14.76
CA PHE A 221 -0.18 -14.24 -15.78
C PHE A 221 0.51 -14.39 -17.15
N THR A 222 1.63 -15.11 -17.22
CA THR A 222 2.40 -15.29 -18.46
C THR A 222 2.26 -16.68 -19.08
N ARG A 223 1.63 -17.62 -18.37
CA ARG A 223 1.27 -18.96 -18.85
C ARG A 223 -0.20 -19.02 -19.19
#